data_AF-A0A7S6VV78-F1
#
_entry.id   AF-A0A7S6VV78-F1
#
_cell.length_a   1.000
_cell.length_b   1.000
_cell.length_c   1.000
_cell.angle_alpha   90.00
_cell.angle_beta   90.00
_cell.angle_gamma   90.00
#
_symmetry.space_group_name_H-M   'P 1'
#
loop_
_entity.id
_entity.type
_entity.pdbx_description
1 polymer ?
#
loop_
_entity_poly.entity_id
_entity_poly.type
_entity_poly.pdbx_seq_one_letter_code
_entity_poly.pdbx_strand_id
1 'polypeptide(L)'
;MKISSIAAIAYSINVAYCASMGDEQLAWNDAPESVKKGIESGVEFHLNNPNITPEQSHEEWLRDKEANGWVYDEVKDINNKTHPNIVPYSELPPEQRAKDHLFKATVNLLKDLPDPEDYLELSNQLVKSQKLVMDNQKSTTVLTQKQVIGIGVRFIHKNRERFTDHLYGTGLTFERDVTVILPETTALKFLSHTEFERVDALENIDVSLVQDSMTKNLHQKQKEEREQEDIIFDEIEAIKGMRTKDAVKEYIKSRYGDEIKENLKLADLQALAIEKVHSFGVI
;
A
#
# COMPACT_ATOMS: atom_id res chain seq x y z
N MET A 1 5.74 2.06 15.49
CA MET A 1 7.01 1.79 14.79
C MET A 1 8.07 1.60 15.86
N LYS A 2 8.90 0.56 15.72
CA LYS A 2 9.98 0.20 16.64
C LYS A 2 10.96 1.37 16.75
N ILE A 3 11.48 1.58 17.97
CA ILE A 3 12.45 2.64 18.28
C ILE A 3 13.66 2.56 17.34
N SER A 4 14.17 1.37 17.07
CA SER A 4 15.31 1.14 16.18
C SER A 4 15.05 1.59 14.74
N SER A 5 13.83 1.41 14.23
CA SER A 5 13.43 1.87 12.89
C SER A 5 13.35 3.40 12.83
N ILE A 6 12.74 4.03 13.84
CA ILE A 6 12.67 5.50 13.93
C ILE A 6 14.09 6.08 14.05
N ALA A 7 14.95 5.47 14.87
CA ALA A 7 16.34 5.88 15.06
C ALA A 7 17.15 5.79 13.76
N ALA A 8 17.00 4.70 13.02
CA ALA A 8 17.66 4.52 11.72
C ALA A 8 17.28 5.61 10.72
N ILE A 9 15.98 5.96 10.66
CA ILE A 9 15.48 7.01 9.76
C ILE A 9 15.98 8.38 10.20
N ALA A 10 15.85 8.72 11.49
CA ALA A 10 16.31 9.99 12.03
C ALA A 10 17.82 10.20 11.84
N TYR A 11 18.62 9.17 12.09
CA TYR A 11 20.06 9.19 11.82
C TYR A 11 20.35 9.40 10.33
N SER A 12 19.66 8.67 9.45
CA SER A 12 19.87 8.79 8.00
C SER A 12 19.54 10.18 7.46
N ILE A 13 18.50 10.83 8.00
CA ILE A 13 18.17 12.23 7.69
C ILE A 13 19.29 13.17 8.15
N ASN A 14 19.81 12.98 9.36
CA ASN A 14 20.94 13.77 9.86
C ASN A 14 22.21 13.56 9.02
N VAL A 15 22.52 12.33 8.60
CA VAL A 15 23.65 12.04 7.71
C VAL A 15 23.49 12.76 6.37
N ALA A 16 22.31 12.70 5.76
CA ALA A 16 22.03 13.41 4.51
C ALA A 16 22.16 14.94 4.68
N TYR A 17 21.69 15.47 5.81
CA TYR A 17 21.83 16.89 6.13
C TYR A 17 23.31 17.29 6.30
N CYS A 18 24.11 16.52 7.04
CA CYS A 18 25.55 16.76 7.18
C CYS A 18 26.28 16.67 5.83
N ALA A 19 25.97 15.67 5.01
CA ALA A 19 26.56 15.50 3.69
C ALA A 19 26.28 16.70 2.77
N SER A 20 25.10 17.33 2.88
CA SER A 20 24.77 18.55 2.14
C SER A 20 25.66 19.76 2.49
N MET A 21 26.33 19.71 3.65
CA MET A 21 27.27 20.72 4.13
C MET A 21 28.74 20.27 3.98
N GLY A 22 28.98 19.12 3.33
CA GLY A 22 30.32 18.56 3.13
C GLY A 22 30.87 17.76 4.31
N ASP A 23 30.04 17.41 5.31
CA ASP A 23 30.41 16.53 6.43
C ASP A 23 29.86 15.11 6.16
N GLU A 24 30.73 14.21 5.69
CA GLU A 24 30.37 12.82 5.40
C GLU A 24 30.42 11.95 6.66
N GLN A 25 29.37 11.16 6.88
CA GLN A 25 29.23 10.26 8.02
C GLN A 25 28.86 8.85 7.55
N LEU A 26 29.17 7.84 8.37
CA LEU A 26 28.84 6.45 8.05
C LEU A 26 27.32 6.24 7.96
N ALA A 27 26.89 5.37 7.05
CA ALA A 27 25.50 4.93 6.97
C ALA A 27 25.07 4.20 8.24
N TRP A 28 23.76 4.11 8.51
CA TRP A 28 23.24 3.49 9.73
C TRP A 28 23.79 2.07 9.96
N ASN A 29 23.84 1.24 8.91
CA ASN A 29 24.31 -0.14 9.03
C ASN A 29 25.76 -0.23 9.51
N ASP A 30 26.61 0.70 9.06
CA ASP A 30 28.04 0.75 9.34
C ASP A 30 28.37 1.60 10.58
N ALA A 31 27.38 2.31 11.14
CA ALA A 31 27.57 3.13 12.33
C ALA A 31 27.93 2.27 13.55
N PRO A 32 28.84 2.74 14.43
CA PRO A 32 29.17 2.04 15.67
C PRO A 32 27.96 1.80 16.55
N GLU A 33 27.95 0.68 17.29
CA GLU A 33 26.84 0.31 18.17
C GLU A 33 26.56 1.35 19.26
N SER A 34 27.60 2.01 19.76
CA SER A 34 27.46 3.13 20.71
C SER A 34 26.72 4.32 20.12
N VAL A 35 26.90 4.60 18.82
CA VAL A 35 26.17 5.66 18.11
C VAL A 35 24.72 5.24 17.97
N LYS A 36 24.44 4.03 17.50
CA LYS A 36 23.07 3.50 17.34
C LYS A 36 22.27 3.60 18.64
N LYS A 37 22.83 3.11 19.74
CA LYS A 37 22.21 3.19 21.08
C LYS A 37 21.97 4.62 21.55
N GLY A 38 22.88 5.54 21.26
CA GLY A 38 22.71 6.96 21.57
C GLY A 38 21.52 7.57 20.83
N ILE A 39 21.36 7.25 19.54
CA ILE A 39 20.21 7.71 18.75
C ILE A 39 18.91 7.07 19.24
N GLU A 40 18.90 5.76 19.51
CA GLU A 40 17.73 5.06 20.05
C GLU A 40 17.29 5.63 21.41
N SER A 41 18.24 5.95 22.29
CA SER A 41 17.96 6.61 23.57
C SER A 41 17.35 8.00 23.36
N GLY A 42 17.86 8.75 22.38
CA GLY A 42 17.26 10.04 21.98
C GLY A 42 15.83 9.89 21.46
N VAL A 43 15.55 8.88 20.64
CA VAL A 43 14.19 8.58 20.17
C VAL A 43 13.27 8.24 21.35
N GLU A 44 13.70 7.34 22.23
CA GLU A 44 12.93 6.95 23.42
C GLU A 44 12.60 8.17 24.29
N PHE A 45 13.57 9.07 24.48
CA PHE A 45 13.37 10.31 25.22
C PHE A 45 12.31 11.22 24.57
N HIS A 46 12.31 11.39 23.25
CA HIS A 46 11.27 12.16 22.54
C HIS A 46 9.90 11.50 22.62
N LEU A 47 9.82 10.17 22.54
CA LEU A 47 8.56 9.43 22.68
C LEU A 47 7.95 9.59 24.07
N ASN A 48 8.79 9.57 25.11
CA ASN A 48 8.37 9.77 26.50
C ASN A 48 8.04 11.24 26.82
N ASN A 49 8.51 12.19 26.00
CA ASN A 49 8.33 13.63 26.20
C ASN A 49 7.80 14.29 24.92
N PRO A 50 6.52 14.05 24.53
CA PRO A 50 6.00 14.43 23.22
C PRO A 50 5.99 15.94 22.93
N ASN A 51 6.01 16.77 23.98
CA ASN A 51 5.99 18.23 23.88
C ASN A 51 7.38 18.87 23.98
N ILE A 52 8.45 18.08 24.04
CA ILE A 52 9.81 18.57 24.22
C ILE A 52 10.20 19.57 23.13
N THR A 53 10.88 20.65 23.50
CA THR A 53 11.40 21.62 22.52
C THR A 53 12.74 21.12 21.94
N PRO A 54 13.14 21.59 20.74
CA PRO A 54 14.49 21.32 20.21
C PRO A 54 15.61 21.74 21.18
N GLU A 55 15.42 22.84 21.90
CA GLU A 55 16.33 23.30 22.94
C GLU A 55 16.46 22.29 24.08
N GLN A 56 15.34 21.84 24.65
CA GLN A 56 15.35 20.81 25.71
C GLN A 56 15.91 19.47 25.22
N SER A 57 15.72 19.13 23.94
CA SER A 57 16.35 17.97 23.32
C SER A 57 17.87 18.09 23.31
N HIS A 58 18.40 19.26 22.94
CA HIS A 58 19.84 19.54 22.96
C HIS A 58 20.38 19.56 24.39
N GLU A 59 19.66 20.16 25.34
CA GLU A 59 20.06 20.18 26.76
C GLU A 59 20.19 18.77 27.34
N GLU A 60 19.28 17.85 26.97
CA GLU A 60 19.40 16.45 27.37
C GLU A 60 20.61 15.77 26.73
N TRP A 61 20.86 16.00 25.43
CA TRP A 61 22.06 15.51 24.76
C TRP A 61 23.34 16.03 25.43
N LEU A 62 23.37 17.33 25.76
CA LEU A 62 24.48 17.98 26.43
C LEU A 62 24.73 17.34 27.80
N ARG A 63 23.66 17.16 28.60
CA ARG A 63 23.71 16.51 29.91
C ARG A 63 24.25 15.08 29.84
N ASP A 64 23.81 14.28 28.87
CA ASP A 64 24.34 12.94 28.64
C ASP A 64 25.84 12.98 28.28
N LYS A 65 26.25 13.88 27.39
CA LYS A 65 27.65 14.03 26.98
C LYS A 65 28.54 14.44 28.15
N GLU A 66 28.15 15.43 28.92
CA GLU A 66 28.90 15.88 30.11
C GLU A 66 28.99 14.77 31.15
N ALA A 67 27.90 14.04 31.43
CA ALA A 67 27.91 12.90 32.36
C ALA A 67 28.86 11.78 31.90
N ASN A 68 29.05 11.62 30.59
CA ASN A 68 30.00 10.69 30.00
C ASN A 68 31.43 11.26 29.87
N GLY A 69 31.69 12.44 30.43
CA GLY A 69 33.00 13.09 30.48
C GLY A 69 33.39 13.79 29.19
N TRP A 70 32.43 14.16 28.35
CA TRP A 70 32.72 15.00 27.19
C TRP A 70 32.88 16.48 27.58
N VAL A 71 33.78 17.18 26.90
CA VAL A 71 34.07 18.59 27.14
C VAL A 71 34.09 19.39 25.84
N TYR A 72 33.91 20.71 25.96
CA TYR A 72 34.02 21.61 24.81
C TYR A 72 35.43 21.63 24.22
N ASP A 73 35.50 21.58 22.89
CA ASP A 73 36.68 21.92 22.08
C ASP A 73 36.20 22.29 20.66
N GLU A 74 36.98 23.05 19.90
CA GLU A 74 36.65 23.47 18.54
C GLU A 74 36.55 22.29 17.56
N VAL A 75 37.26 21.20 17.86
CA VAL A 75 37.31 20.00 17.03
C VAL A 75 36.75 18.80 17.80
N LYS A 76 35.88 18.04 17.12
CA LYS A 76 35.36 16.78 17.66
C LYS A 76 36.45 15.71 17.69
N ASP A 77 36.77 15.21 18.87
CA ASP A 77 37.68 14.08 19.07
C ASP A 77 37.03 13.02 19.97
N ILE A 78 36.83 11.82 19.42
CA ILE A 78 36.21 10.71 20.14
C ILE A 78 37.12 10.17 21.26
N ASN A 79 38.44 10.17 21.06
CA ASN A 79 39.40 9.63 22.03
C ASN A 79 39.53 10.55 23.23
N ASN A 80 39.59 11.86 22.98
CA ASN A 80 39.67 12.89 24.02
C ASN A 80 38.30 13.34 24.53
N LYS A 81 37.21 12.78 23.97
CA LYS A 81 35.82 13.14 24.28
C LYS A 81 35.55 14.63 24.17
N THR A 82 35.94 15.24 23.07
CA THR A 82 35.69 16.66 22.81
C THR A 82 34.65 16.87 21.73
N HIS A 83 33.84 17.94 21.83
CA HIS A 83 32.88 18.31 20.79
C HIS A 83 32.56 19.81 20.78
N PRO A 84 32.50 20.46 19.60
CA PRO A 84 32.20 21.90 19.48
C PRO A 84 30.77 22.31 19.86
N ASN A 85 29.90 21.35 20.12
CA ASN A 85 28.49 21.60 20.43
C ASN A 85 28.23 21.49 21.93
N ILE A 86 29.27 21.33 22.76
CA ILE A 86 29.17 21.34 24.22
C ILE A 86 29.10 22.79 24.68
N VAL A 87 27.99 23.43 24.31
CA VAL A 87 27.64 24.83 24.57
C VAL A 87 26.12 24.93 24.75
N PRO A 88 25.60 25.99 25.40
CA PRO A 88 24.17 26.24 25.48
C PRO A 88 23.50 26.31 24.10
N TYR A 89 22.22 25.92 24.02
CA TYR A 89 21.48 25.89 22.75
C TYR A 89 21.48 27.23 22.00
N SER A 90 21.43 28.34 22.73
CA SER A 90 21.48 29.70 22.18
C SER A 90 22.80 30.03 21.46
N GLU A 91 23.87 29.32 21.78
CA GLU A 91 25.21 29.52 21.21
C GLU A 91 25.49 28.58 20.03
N LEU A 92 24.59 27.63 19.75
CA LEU A 92 24.73 26.74 18.61
C LEU A 92 24.56 27.50 17.28
N PRO A 93 25.39 27.18 16.28
CA PRO A 93 25.16 27.61 14.91
C PRO A 93 23.75 27.19 14.43
N PRO A 94 23.09 27.99 13.57
CA PRO A 94 21.78 27.64 13.01
C PRO A 94 21.73 26.23 12.41
N GLU A 95 22.83 25.79 11.81
CA GLU A 95 22.97 24.48 11.17
C GLU A 95 22.96 23.34 12.20
N GLN A 96 23.53 23.56 13.39
CA GLN A 96 23.46 22.56 14.46
C GLN A 96 22.06 22.50 15.07
N ARG A 97 21.43 23.65 15.32
CA ARG A 97 20.04 23.72 15.81
C ARG A 97 19.05 23.06 14.85
N ALA A 98 19.27 23.16 13.54
CA ALA A 98 18.44 22.51 12.54
C ALA A 98 18.37 20.98 12.75
N LYS A 99 19.43 20.34 13.25
CA LYS A 99 19.45 18.90 13.52
C LYS A 99 18.43 18.52 14.59
N ASP A 100 18.31 19.30 15.67
CA ASP A 100 17.33 19.05 16.73
C ASP A 100 15.89 19.19 16.21
N HIS A 101 15.64 20.17 15.34
CA HIS A 101 14.35 20.34 14.68
C HIS A 101 14.01 19.15 13.78
N LEU A 102 14.95 18.71 12.94
CA LEU A 102 14.77 17.57 12.04
C LEU A 102 14.55 16.28 12.82
N PHE A 103 15.31 16.06 13.89
CA PHE A 103 15.17 14.90 14.76
C PHE A 103 13.78 14.84 15.39
N LYS A 104 13.36 15.92 16.05
CA LYS A 104 12.03 16.03 16.67
C LYS A 104 10.91 15.83 15.65
N ALA A 105 11.00 16.44 14.48
CA ALA A 105 10.00 16.32 13.43
C ALA A 105 9.88 14.87 12.96
N THR A 106 11.01 14.20 12.75
CA THR A 106 11.07 12.80 12.32
C THR A 106 10.41 11.87 13.34
N VAL A 107 10.77 11.98 14.62
CA VAL A 107 10.18 11.14 15.67
C VAL A 107 8.67 11.35 15.75
N ASN A 108 8.22 12.61 15.71
CA ASN A 108 6.79 12.92 15.77
C ASN A 108 5.98 12.41 14.58
N LEU A 109 6.55 12.40 13.38
CA LEU A 109 5.88 11.87 12.18
C LEU A 109 5.77 10.34 12.20
N LEU A 110 6.74 9.65 12.81
CA LEU A 110 6.85 8.20 12.73
C LEU A 110 6.27 7.46 13.94
N LYS A 111 6.09 8.11 15.09
CA LYS A 111 5.69 7.46 16.35
C LYS A 111 4.38 6.67 16.25
N ASP A 112 3.41 7.17 15.48
CA ASP A 112 2.06 6.59 15.37
C ASP A 112 1.94 5.64 14.16
N LEU A 113 2.99 5.50 13.35
CA LEU A 113 2.98 4.59 12.22
C LEU A 113 3.20 3.15 12.69
N PRO A 114 2.51 2.14 12.13
CA PRO A 114 2.77 0.75 12.43
C PRO A 114 4.16 0.33 11.92
N ASP A 115 4.72 -0.73 12.50
CA ASP A 115 5.88 -1.36 11.90
C ASP A 115 5.50 -2.04 10.57
N PRO A 116 6.38 -2.03 9.55
CA PRO A 116 6.11 -2.69 8.28
C PRO A 116 5.77 -4.18 8.43
N GLU A 117 6.45 -4.86 9.37
CA GLU A 117 6.19 -6.26 9.72
C GLU A 117 4.79 -6.42 10.33
N ASP A 118 4.41 -5.54 11.25
CA ASP A 118 3.10 -5.57 11.91
C ASP A 118 1.96 -5.31 10.92
N TYR A 119 2.15 -4.43 9.94
CA TYR A 119 1.15 -4.20 8.88
C TYR A 119 0.96 -5.45 8.01
N LEU A 120 2.07 -6.11 7.62
CA LEU A 120 2.01 -7.34 6.84
C LEU A 120 1.38 -8.48 7.65
N GLU A 121 1.71 -8.61 8.92
CA GLU A 121 1.14 -9.61 9.81
C GLU A 121 -0.35 -9.35 10.10
N LEU A 122 -0.74 -8.10 10.36
CA LEU A 122 -2.14 -7.71 10.53
C LEU A 122 -2.95 -7.97 9.24
N SER A 123 -2.39 -7.65 8.08
CA SER A 123 -2.99 -7.99 6.77
C SER A 123 -3.18 -9.50 6.62
N ASN A 124 -2.17 -10.30 6.95
CA ASN A 124 -2.24 -11.76 6.91
C ASN A 124 -3.27 -12.32 7.88
N GLN A 125 -3.35 -11.79 9.11
CA GLN A 125 -4.35 -12.17 10.11
C GLN A 125 -5.76 -11.78 9.69
N LEU A 126 -5.93 -10.61 9.06
CA LEU A 126 -7.21 -10.18 8.49
C LEU A 126 -7.66 -11.13 7.38
N VAL A 127 -6.77 -11.49 6.46
CA VAL A 127 -7.05 -12.48 5.39
C VAL A 127 -7.42 -13.83 5.98
N LYS A 128 -6.70 -14.30 7.01
CA LYS A 128 -7.01 -15.55 7.72
C LYS A 128 -8.38 -15.50 8.40
N SER A 129 -8.70 -14.39 9.06
CA SER A 129 -9.99 -14.18 9.73
C SER A 129 -11.13 -14.10 8.72
N GLN A 130 -10.93 -13.44 7.58
CA GLN A 130 -11.88 -13.43 6.47
C GLN A 130 -12.12 -14.84 5.93
N LYS A 131 -11.06 -15.64 5.71
CA LYS A 131 -11.20 -17.06 5.31
C LYS A 131 -11.99 -17.87 6.34
N LEU A 132 -11.71 -17.71 7.63
CA LEU A 132 -12.45 -18.38 8.70
C LEU A 132 -13.93 -17.96 8.75
N VAL A 133 -14.24 -16.68 8.55
CA VAL A 133 -15.63 -16.21 8.44
C VAL A 133 -16.31 -16.83 7.22
N MET A 134 -15.65 -16.90 6.07
CA MET A 134 -16.20 -17.53 4.86
C MET A 134 -16.42 -19.04 5.04
N ASP A 135 -15.53 -19.74 5.73
CA ASP A 135 -15.65 -21.18 5.98
C ASP A 135 -16.68 -21.50 7.07
N ASN A 136 -16.78 -20.67 8.12
CA ASN A 136 -17.86 -20.75 9.10
C ASN A 136 -19.23 -20.40 8.49
N GLN A 137 -19.28 -19.49 7.51
CA GLN A 137 -20.50 -19.24 6.73
C GLN A 137 -20.89 -20.48 5.90
N LYS A 138 -19.95 -21.20 5.30
CA LYS A 138 -20.24 -22.49 4.63
C LYS A 138 -20.75 -23.54 5.61
N SER A 139 -20.21 -23.60 6.83
CA SER A 139 -20.65 -24.56 7.85
C SER A 139 -21.98 -24.20 8.52
N THR A 140 -22.36 -22.91 8.53
CA THR A 140 -23.64 -22.39 9.08
C THR A 140 -24.71 -22.21 7.99
N THR A 141 -24.45 -22.62 6.74
CA THR A 141 -25.45 -22.61 5.66
C THR A 141 -26.47 -23.76 5.79
N VAL A 142 -26.36 -24.59 6.83
CA VAL A 142 -27.45 -25.47 7.28
C VAL A 142 -28.09 -24.78 8.49
N LEU A 143 -29.22 -24.10 8.25
CA LEU A 143 -30.13 -23.48 9.25
C LEU A 143 -29.82 -22.04 9.69
N THR A 144 -29.92 -21.06 8.79
CA THR A 144 -30.58 -19.78 9.13
C THR A 144 -31.13 -19.12 7.86
N GLN A 145 -32.43 -18.85 7.85
CA GLN A 145 -33.14 -18.19 6.76
C GLN A 145 -32.58 -16.77 6.55
N LYS A 146 -31.88 -16.57 5.43
CA LYS A 146 -31.38 -15.26 4.99
C LYS A 146 -32.58 -14.43 4.55
N GLN A 147 -32.93 -13.40 5.33
CA GLN A 147 -33.96 -12.44 4.94
C GLN A 147 -33.50 -11.72 3.67
N VAL A 148 -34.17 -11.99 2.56
CA VAL A 148 -33.82 -11.42 1.24
C VAL A 148 -34.34 -9.98 1.20
N ILE A 149 -33.42 -9.01 1.25
CA ILE A 149 -33.73 -7.61 0.96
C ILE A 149 -33.60 -7.43 -0.56
N GLY A 150 -34.73 -7.40 -1.26
CA GLY A 150 -34.82 -7.16 -2.70
C GLY A 150 -36.24 -6.75 -3.09
N ILE A 151 -36.39 -6.20 -4.29
CA ILE A 151 -37.70 -5.77 -4.82
C ILE A 151 -38.21 -6.89 -5.72
N GLY A 152 -39.44 -7.36 -5.46
CA GLY A 152 -40.13 -8.30 -6.34
C GLY A 152 -40.51 -7.61 -7.65
N VAL A 153 -40.12 -8.20 -8.77
CA VAL A 153 -40.48 -7.75 -10.12
C VAL A 153 -41.14 -8.90 -10.85
N ARG A 154 -42.34 -8.68 -11.39
CA ARG A 154 -43.09 -9.68 -12.14
C ARG A 154 -43.31 -9.22 -13.58
N PHE A 155 -43.08 -10.12 -14.53
CA PHE A 155 -43.30 -9.87 -15.96
C PHE A 155 -44.76 -10.12 -16.32
N ILE A 156 -45.44 -9.06 -16.79
CA ILE A 156 -46.87 -9.05 -17.09
C ILE A 156 -47.12 -8.65 -18.55
N HIS A 157 -47.00 -9.61 -19.47
CA HIS A 157 -47.20 -9.36 -20.89
C HIS A 157 -48.34 -10.22 -21.47
N LYS A 158 -49.29 -9.59 -22.16
CA LYS A 158 -50.51 -10.24 -22.65
C LYS A 158 -50.25 -11.45 -23.58
N ASN A 159 -49.26 -11.32 -24.45
CA ASN A 159 -49.01 -12.29 -25.53
C ASN A 159 -47.64 -13.00 -25.45
N ARG A 160 -46.79 -12.69 -24.46
CA ARG A 160 -45.44 -13.24 -24.35
C ARG A 160 -45.35 -14.01 -23.05
N GLU A 161 -44.98 -15.28 -23.14
CA GLU A 161 -44.80 -16.15 -21.99
C GLU A 161 -43.44 -15.98 -21.33
N ARG A 162 -42.47 -15.40 -22.05
CA ARG A 162 -41.10 -15.24 -21.60
C ARG A 162 -40.50 -13.95 -22.12
N PHE A 163 -39.69 -13.30 -21.31
CA PHE A 163 -38.84 -12.17 -21.65
C PHE A 163 -37.41 -12.49 -21.27
N THR A 164 -36.46 -12.26 -22.17
CA THR A 164 -35.03 -12.34 -21.87
C THR A 164 -34.39 -10.97 -22.07
N ASP A 165 -33.73 -10.48 -21.03
CA ASP A 165 -33.10 -9.16 -21.04
C ASP A 165 -31.83 -9.16 -21.89
N HIS A 166 -31.92 -8.44 -23.00
CA HIS A 166 -30.77 -8.00 -23.78
C HIS A 166 -30.60 -6.47 -23.72
N LEU A 167 -31.55 -5.74 -23.11
CA LEU A 167 -31.60 -4.28 -23.10
C LEU A 167 -30.64 -3.70 -22.04
N TYR A 168 -30.60 -4.31 -20.86
CA TYR A 168 -29.74 -3.89 -19.76
C TYR A 168 -28.49 -4.77 -19.59
N GLY A 169 -28.30 -5.74 -20.49
CA GLY A 169 -27.17 -6.66 -20.47
C GLY A 169 -27.16 -7.60 -19.28
N THR A 170 -28.30 -7.81 -18.61
CA THR A 170 -28.37 -8.70 -17.43
C THR A 170 -28.50 -10.17 -17.81
N GLY A 171 -29.00 -10.48 -19.01
CA GLY A 171 -29.26 -11.85 -19.46
C GLY A 171 -30.38 -12.55 -18.68
N LEU A 172 -31.12 -11.82 -17.83
CA LEU A 172 -32.19 -12.38 -17.02
C LEU A 172 -33.35 -12.84 -17.89
N THR A 173 -33.91 -14.00 -17.57
CA THR A 173 -35.11 -14.51 -18.23
C THR A 173 -36.26 -14.54 -17.24
N PHE A 174 -37.33 -13.82 -17.55
CA PHE A 174 -38.56 -13.76 -16.79
C PHE A 174 -39.61 -14.60 -17.49
N GLU A 175 -40.28 -15.46 -16.75
CA GLU A 175 -41.49 -16.13 -17.22
C GLU A 175 -42.71 -15.31 -16.80
N ARG A 176 -43.75 -15.32 -17.62
CA ARG A 176 -44.97 -14.56 -17.37
C ARG A 176 -45.56 -14.97 -16.03
N ASP A 177 -45.99 -13.99 -15.26
CA ASP A 177 -46.62 -14.14 -13.95
C ASP A 177 -45.69 -14.70 -12.85
N VAL A 178 -44.41 -14.92 -13.13
CA VAL A 178 -43.40 -15.32 -12.14
C VAL A 178 -42.74 -14.08 -11.54
N THR A 179 -42.69 -14.03 -10.20
CA THR A 179 -42.03 -12.94 -9.47
C THR A 179 -40.56 -13.27 -9.27
N VAL A 180 -39.68 -12.37 -9.69
CA VAL A 180 -38.23 -12.47 -9.50
C VAL A 180 -37.80 -11.39 -8.52
N ILE A 181 -37.07 -11.77 -7.47
CA ILE A 181 -36.53 -10.79 -6.52
C ILE A 181 -35.21 -10.27 -7.06
N LEU A 182 -35.13 -8.97 -7.29
CA LEU A 182 -33.96 -8.31 -7.85
C LEU A 182 -33.40 -7.27 -6.87
N PRO A 183 -32.07 -7.01 -6.91
CA PRO A 183 -31.49 -5.85 -6.25
C PRO A 183 -32.18 -4.56 -6.69
N GLU A 184 -32.32 -3.59 -5.79
CA GLU A 184 -33.09 -2.35 -6.02
C GLU A 184 -32.70 -1.64 -7.34
N THR A 185 -31.40 -1.50 -7.60
CA THR A 185 -30.88 -0.84 -8.81
C THR A 185 -31.25 -1.55 -10.11
N THR A 186 -31.37 -2.88 -10.09
CA THR A 186 -31.77 -3.68 -11.24
C THR A 186 -33.29 -3.70 -11.37
N ALA A 187 -34.02 -3.82 -10.26
CA ALA A 187 -35.47 -3.79 -10.23
C ALA A 187 -36.02 -2.50 -10.81
N LEU A 188 -35.47 -1.34 -10.42
CA LEU A 188 -35.90 -0.02 -10.91
C LEU A 188 -35.77 0.13 -12.44
N LYS A 189 -34.79 -0.54 -13.06
CA LYS A 189 -34.65 -0.55 -14.53
C LYS A 189 -35.81 -1.29 -15.18
N PHE A 190 -36.14 -2.49 -14.72
CA PHE A 190 -37.26 -3.25 -15.28
C PHE A 190 -38.61 -2.60 -14.97
N LEU A 191 -38.80 -2.09 -13.75
CA LEU A 191 -40.02 -1.38 -13.33
C LEU A 191 -40.26 -0.05 -14.07
N SER A 192 -39.29 0.44 -14.85
CA SER A 192 -39.50 1.58 -15.75
C SER A 192 -40.31 1.24 -17.00
N HIS A 193 -40.47 -0.06 -17.32
CA HIS A 193 -41.26 -0.53 -18.45
C HIS A 193 -42.63 -1.01 -18.01
N THR A 194 -43.63 -0.76 -18.85
CA THR A 194 -45.03 -1.16 -18.61
C THR A 194 -45.26 -2.67 -18.59
N GLU A 195 -44.30 -3.46 -19.06
CA GLU A 195 -44.38 -4.92 -19.09
C GLU A 195 -43.89 -5.58 -17.79
N PHE A 196 -43.48 -4.79 -16.79
CA PHE A 196 -43.09 -5.27 -15.47
C PHE A 196 -43.85 -4.55 -14.36
N GLU A 197 -44.19 -5.28 -13.30
CA GLU A 197 -44.83 -4.73 -12.12
C GLU A 197 -44.06 -5.05 -10.83
N ARG A 198 -44.20 -4.17 -9.84
CA ARG A 198 -43.61 -4.34 -8.51
C ARG A 198 -44.52 -5.24 -7.68
N VAL A 199 -43.92 -6.22 -7.02
CA VAL A 199 -44.59 -7.11 -6.09
C VAL A 199 -43.95 -6.92 -4.70
N ASP A 200 -44.73 -6.37 -3.77
CA ASP A 200 -44.29 -6.20 -2.38
C ASP A 200 -44.41 -7.54 -1.62
N ALA A 201 -43.45 -7.81 -0.73
CA ALA A 201 -43.15 -9.13 -0.16
C ALA A 201 -44.17 -9.68 0.88
N LEU A 202 -45.46 -9.61 0.59
CA LEU A 202 -46.54 -10.14 1.44
C LEU A 202 -47.37 -11.26 0.80
N GLU A 203 -47.11 -11.63 -0.45
CA GLU A 203 -47.75 -12.78 -1.07
C GLU A 203 -46.75 -13.93 -1.19
N ASN A 204 -47.11 -15.08 -0.59
CA ASN A 204 -46.39 -16.34 -0.68
C ASN A 204 -46.19 -16.72 -2.16
N ILE A 205 -44.98 -16.54 -2.69
CA ILE A 205 -44.66 -16.85 -4.08
C ILE A 205 -43.38 -17.70 -4.10
N ASP A 206 -43.40 -18.73 -4.94
CA ASP A 206 -42.29 -19.63 -5.23
C ASP A 206 -41.12 -18.82 -5.84
N VAL A 207 -40.05 -18.60 -5.05
CA VAL A 207 -38.96 -17.69 -5.43
C VAL A 207 -37.85 -18.46 -6.15
N SER A 208 -37.66 -18.19 -7.43
CA SER A 208 -36.46 -18.56 -8.17
C SER A 208 -35.32 -17.57 -7.83
N LEU A 209 -34.34 -18.02 -7.04
CA LEU A 209 -33.15 -17.24 -6.66
C LEU A 209 -32.11 -17.24 -7.79
N VAL A 210 -32.03 -16.15 -8.55
CA VAL A 210 -30.94 -15.93 -9.53
C VAL A 210 -29.74 -15.29 -8.82
N GLN A 211 -28.94 -16.08 -8.09
CA GLN A 211 -27.81 -15.54 -7.31
C GLN A 211 -26.42 -16.07 -7.72
N ASP A 212 -26.30 -17.02 -8.66
CA ASP A 212 -25.06 -17.81 -8.77
C ASP A 212 -24.18 -17.53 -10.01
N SER A 213 -24.69 -16.84 -11.05
CA SER A 213 -23.97 -16.62 -12.31
C SER A 213 -23.20 -15.30 -12.40
N MET A 214 -23.63 -14.24 -11.71
CA MET A 214 -22.97 -12.92 -11.74
C MET A 214 -21.68 -12.88 -10.93
N THR A 215 -21.65 -13.51 -9.75
CA THR A 215 -20.53 -13.38 -8.81
C THR A 215 -19.31 -14.21 -9.20
N LYS A 216 -19.52 -15.35 -9.89
CA LYS A 216 -18.45 -16.23 -10.38
C LYS A 216 -17.64 -15.59 -11.52
N ASN A 217 -18.30 -14.89 -12.44
CA ASN A 217 -17.62 -14.23 -13.57
C ASN A 217 -16.73 -13.05 -13.14
N LEU A 218 -17.14 -12.28 -12.12
CA LEU A 218 -16.36 -11.13 -11.67
C LEU A 218 -15.10 -11.53 -10.88
N HIS A 219 -15.18 -12.56 -10.03
CA HIS A 219 -14.03 -13.06 -9.29
C HIS A 219 -13.01 -13.77 -10.17
N GLN A 220 -13.48 -14.49 -11.20
CA GLN A 220 -12.62 -15.11 -12.19
C GLN A 220 -11.85 -14.05 -12.99
N LYS A 221 -12.54 -13.01 -13.47
CA LYS A 221 -11.92 -11.91 -14.21
C LYS A 221 -10.90 -11.12 -13.38
N GLN A 222 -11.21 -10.83 -12.11
CA GLN A 222 -10.27 -10.16 -11.21
C GLN A 222 -9.06 -11.03 -10.82
N LYS A 223 -9.22 -12.35 -10.87
CA LYS A 223 -8.11 -13.29 -10.63
C LYS A 223 -7.18 -13.31 -11.84
N GLU A 224 -7.73 -13.39 -13.05
CA GLU A 224 -6.99 -13.35 -14.31
C GLU A 224 -6.25 -12.01 -14.49
N GLU A 225 -6.90 -10.87 -14.15
CA GLU A 225 -6.27 -9.54 -14.18
C GLU A 225 -5.08 -9.44 -13.23
N ARG A 226 -5.18 -9.96 -11.99
CA ARG A 226 -4.07 -9.99 -11.03
C ARG A 226 -2.92 -10.89 -11.47
N GLU A 227 -3.23 -12.08 -11.97
CA GLU A 227 -2.20 -13.00 -12.49
C GLU A 227 -1.45 -12.38 -13.68
N GLN A 228 -2.15 -11.60 -14.51
CA GLN A 228 -1.54 -10.90 -15.64
C GLN A 228 -0.68 -9.69 -15.19
N GLU A 229 -1.09 -8.97 -14.14
CA GLU A 229 -0.29 -7.90 -13.52
C GLU A 229 1.01 -8.44 -12.89
N ASP A 230 0.95 -9.58 -12.21
CA ASP A 230 2.13 -10.24 -11.62
C ASP A 230 3.13 -10.66 -12.70
N ILE A 231 2.65 -11.22 -13.82
CA ILE A 231 3.49 -11.62 -14.96
C ILE A 231 4.17 -10.39 -15.61
N ILE A 232 3.45 -9.28 -15.76
CA ILE A 232 4.02 -8.01 -16.28
C ILE A 232 5.08 -7.46 -15.34
N PHE A 233 4.86 -7.55 -14.03
CA PHE A 233 5.79 -7.06 -13.02
C PHE A 233 7.13 -7.81 -13.06
N ASP A 234 7.09 -9.14 -13.08
CA ASP A 234 8.29 -9.99 -13.15
C ASP A 234 9.11 -9.72 -14.42
N GLU A 235 8.44 -9.52 -15.55
CA GLU A 235 9.08 -9.23 -16.83
C GLU A 235 9.77 -7.85 -16.83
N ILE A 236 9.15 -6.84 -16.21
CA ILE A 236 9.74 -5.50 -16.06
C ILE A 236 10.97 -5.53 -15.15
N GLU A 237 10.93 -6.29 -14.06
CA GLU A 237 12.09 -6.49 -13.17
C GLU A 237 13.24 -7.17 -13.92
N ALA A 238 12.96 -8.17 -14.76
CA ALA A 238 13.96 -8.82 -15.59
C ALA A 238 14.64 -7.83 -16.57
N ILE A 239 13.87 -6.95 -17.21
CA ILE A 239 14.39 -5.91 -18.12
C ILE A 239 15.30 -4.91 -17.36
N LYS A 240 14.87 -4.45 -16.18
CA LYS A 240 15.68 -3.56 -15.34
C LYS A 240 16.98 -4.21 -14.88
N GLY A 241 16.98 -5.53 -14.69
CA GLY A 241 18.17 -6.32 -14.32
C GLY A 241 19.22 -6.44 -15.43
N MET A 242 18.89 -6.16 -16.69
CA MET A 242 19.82 -6.28 -17.82
C MET A 242 20.89 -5.19 -17.79
N ARG A 243 22.16 -5.59 -17.67
CA ARG A 243 23.29 -4.66 -17.50
C ARG A 243 23.98 -4.24 -18.80
N THR A 244 23.59 -4.80 -19.94
CA THR A 244 24.23 -4.54 -21.24
C THR A 244 23.20 -4.13 -22.29
N LYS A 245 23.60 -3.23 -23.19
CA LYS A 245 22.72 -2.76 -24.28
C LYS A 245 22.35 -3.91 -25.23
N ASP A 246 23.27 -4.83 -25.45
CA ASP A 246 23.06 -5.98 -26.34
C ASP A 246 22.02 -6.93 -25.78
N ALA A 247 21.99 -7.17 -24.46
CA ALA A 247 20.97 -8.01 -23.82
C ALA A 247 19.56 -7.42 -23.98
N VAL A 248 19.41 -6.10 -23.80
CA VAL A 248 18.11 -5.43 -23.97
C VAL A 248 17.67 -5.42 -25.44
N LYS A 249 18.60 -5.22 -26.38
CA LYS A 249 18.31 -5.28 -27.83
C LYS A 249 17.92 -6.68 -28.29
N GLU A 250 18.60 -7.70 -27.78
CA GLU A 250 18.28 -9.10 -28.06
C GLU A 250 16.93 -9.49 -27.48
N TYR A 251 16.62 -9.02 -26.26
CA TYR A 251 15.30 -9.19 -25.65
C TYR A 251 14.18 -8.59 -26.52
N ILE A 252 14.31 -7.32 -26.92
CA ILE A 252 13.32 -6.63 -27.76
C ILE A 252 13.16 -7.36 -29.11
N LYS A 253 14.27 -7.76 -29.74
CA LYS A 253 14.25 -8.50 -31.01
C LYS A 253 13.60 -9.88 -30.87
N SER A 254 13.90 -10.62 -29.80
CA SER A 254 13.37 -11.97 -29.60
C SER A 254 11.90 -11.98 -29.23
N ARG A 255 11.42 -11.01 -28.44
CA ARG A 255 10.03 -10.95 -27.96
C ARG A 255 9.09 -10.18 -28.88
N TYR A 256 9.56 -9.06 -29.42
CA TYR A 256 8.73 -8.13 -30.20
C TYR A 256 9.11 -8.07 -31.68
N GLY A 257 10.16 -8.76 -32.11
CA GLY A 257 10.61 -8.77 -33.51
C GLY A 257 11.24 -7.46 -33.98
N ASP A 258 11.45 -6.50 -33.08
CA ASP A 258 11.92 -5.16 -33.39
C ASP A 258 13.46 -5.07 -33.35
N GLU A 259 14.08 -4.66 -34.46
CA GLU A 259 15.52 -4.44 -34.54
C GLU A 259 15.89 -2.97 -34.27
N ILE A 260 16.50 -2.69 -33.11
CA ILE A 260 16.90 -1.34 -32.74
C ILE A 260 18.27 -0.97 -33.32
N LYS A 261 18.23 -0.25 -34.44
CA LYS A 261 19.40 0.27 -35.17
C LYS A 261 20.02 1.52 -34.55
N GLU A 262 19.30 2.21 -33.68
CA GLU A 262 19.77 3.43 -33.02
C GLU A 262 20.73 3.13 -31.85
N ASN A 263 21.68 4.05 -31.61
CA ASN A 263 22.63 3.96 -30.49
C ASN A 263 22.09 4.70 -29.25
N LEU A 264 21.04 4.14 -28.66
CA LEU A 264 20.41 4.64 -27.44
C LEU A 264 21.25 4.31 -26.19
N LYS A 265 21.07 5.06 -25.09
CA LYS A 265 21.68 4.70 -23.80
C LYS A 265 20.97 3.46 -23.23
N LEU A 266 21.62 2.77 -22.29
CA LEU A 266 21.07 1.56 -21.67
C LEU A 266 19.71 1.84 -21.00
N ALA A 267 19.61 2.93 -20.25
CA ALA A 267 18.36 3.34 -19.61
C ALA A 267 17.23 3.59 -20.62
N ASP A 268 17.55 4.22 -21.75
CA ASP A 268 16.57 4.51 -22.81
C ASP A 268 16.10 3.20 -23.50
N LEU A 269 17.00 2.23 -23.68
CA LEU A 269 16.67 0.90 -24.21
C LEU A 269 15.79 0.11 -23.24
N GLN A 270 16.08 0.18 -21.92
CA GLN A 270 15.26 -0.47 -20.89
C GLN A 270 13.87 0.15 -20.81
N ALA A 271 13.77 1.49 -20.85
CA ALA A 271 12.50 2.19 -20.87
C ALA A 271 11.65 1.80 -22.09
N LEU A 272 12.27 1.69 -23.26
CA LEU A 272 11.60 1.26 -24.48
C LEU A 272 11.14 -0.21 -24.41
N ALA A 273 11.94 -1.10 -23.84
CA ALA A 273 11.53 -2.49 -23.60
C ALA A 273 10.33 -2.58 -22.63
N ILE A 274 10.32 -1.77 -21.57
CA ILE A 274 9.20 -1.70 -20.60
C ILE A 274 7.95 -1.14 -21.28
N GLU A 275 8.08 -0.11 -22.12
CA GLU A 275 6.97 0.45 -22.90
C GLU A 275 6.37 -0.61 -23.84
N LYS A 276 7.21 -1.47 -24.43
CA LYS A 276 6.75 -2.59 -25.27
C LYS A 276 5.99 -3.64 -24.46
N VAL A 277 6.45 -3.98 -23.26
CA VAL A 277 5.70 -4.86 -22.33
C VAL A 277 4.34 -4.28 -21.98
N HIS A 278 4.24 -2.98 -21.71
CA HIS A 278 2.95 -2.34 -21.43
C HIS A 278 2.03 -2.27 -22.66
N SER A 279 2.58 -2.06 -23.85
CA SER A 279 1.81 -1.84 -25.08
C SER A 279 1.35 -3.12 -25.76
N PHE A 280 2.16 -4.18 -25.68
CA PHE A 280 1.93 -5.44 -26.40
C PHE A 280 1.73 -6.64 -25.45
N GLY A 281 1.91 -6.44 -24.14
CA GLY A 281 1.85 -7.49 -23.14
C GLY A 281 3.14 -8.31 -23.05
N VAL A 282 3.13 -9.27 -22.13
CA VAL A 282 4.15 -10.32 -22.04
C VAL A 282 3.78 -11.43 -23.02
N ILE A 283 4.69 -11.72 -23.97
CA ILE A 283 4.51 -12.67 -25.08
C ILE A 283 5.30 -13.95 -24.84
#